data_AF-A0A8I2YX75-F1
#
_entry.id   AF-A0A8I2YX75-F1
#
_cell.length_a   1.000
_cell.length_b   1.000
_cell.length_c   1.000
_cell.angle_alpha   90.00
_cell.angle_beta   90.00
_cell.angle_gamma   90.00
#
_symmetry.space_group_name_H-M   'P 1'
#
loop_
_entity.id
_entity.type
_entity.pdbx_description
1 polymer ?
#
loop_
_entity_poly.entity_id
_entity_poly.type
_entity_poly.pdbx_seq_one_letter_code
_entity_poly.pdbx_strand_id
1 'polypeptide(L)' 'MTITDHDVLQLTEGADAARADDACHLKLAVVTWLTDANPRLIAHDKTGRGLYNDATARLICPAEFDWDKAEYVYHLF' A
#
# COMPACT_ATOMS: atom_id res chain seq x y z
N MET A 1 7.30 -36.57 -1.14
CA MET A 1 7.77 -35.19 -0.96
C MET A 1 6.61 -34.41 -0.38
N THR A 2 6.71 -33.94 0.85
CA THR A 2 5.66 -33.16 1.53
C THR A 2 6.10 -31.71 1.55
N ILE A 3 5.24 -30.82 1.04
CA ILE A 3 5.43 -29.36 1.16
C ILE A 3 5.31 -29.01 2.65
N THR A 4 6.30 -28.31 3.17
CA THR A 4 6.32 -27.83 4.56
C THR A 4 5.76 -26.41 4.67
N ASP A 5 5.39 -25.97 5.86
CA ASP A 5 4.96 -24.58 6.10
C ASP A 5 6.03 -23.57 5.69
N HIS A 6 7.30 -23.93 5.84
CA HIS A 6 8.42 -23.11 5.39
C HIS A 6 8.44 -22.93 3.86
N ASP A 7 8.11 -23.98 3.10
CA ASP A 7 8.03 -23.90 1.64
C ASP A 7 6.85 -23.01 1.20
N VAL A 8 5.72 -23.09 1.90
CA VAL A 8 4.56 -22.22 1.65
C VAL A 8 4.89 -20.76 1.95
N LEU A 9 5.62 -20.50 3.04
CA LEU A 9 6.06 -19.16 3.40
C LEU A 9 6.95 -18.56 2.30
N GLN A 10 7.97 -19.29 1.83
CA GLN A 10 8.86 -18.81 0.77
C GLN A 10 8.12 -18.50 -0.54
N LEU A 11 7.17 -19.34 -0.93
CA LEU A 11 6.35 -19.10 -2.12
C LEU A 11 5.47 -17.86 -1.98
N THR A 12 4.92 -17.64 -0.79
CA THR A 12 4.09 -16.47 -0.48
C THR A 12 4.93 -15.20 -0.52
N GLU A 13 6.10 -15.21 0.11
CA GLU A 13 7.04 -14.08 0.09
C GLU A 13 7.49 -13.74 -1.34
N GLY A 14 7.81 -14.76 -2.14
CA GLY A 14 8.17 -14.57 -3.55
C GLY A 14 7.03 -13.98 -4.37
N ALA A 15 5.80 -14.46 -4.18
CA ALA A 15 4.61 -13.94 -4.86
C ALA A 15 4.31 -12.49 -4.44
N ASP A 16 4.42 -12.18 -3.15
CA ASP A 16 4.23 -10.83 -2.62
C ASP A 16 5.30 -9.86 -3.15
N ALA A 17 6.56 -10.30 -3.22
CA ALA A 17 7.65 -9.52 -3.79
C ALA A 17 7.43 -9.22 -5.28
N ALA A 18 7.06 -10.22 -6.08
CA ALA A 18 6.76 -10.02 -7.50
C ALA A 18 5.60 -9.04 -7.72
N ARG A 19 4.51 -9.20 -6.94
CA ARG A 19 3.36 -8.28 -7.00
C ARG A 19 3.73 -6.85 -6.58
N ALA A 20 4.58 -6.70 -5.57
CA ALA A 20 5.06 -5.40 -5.13
C ALA A 20 5.91 -4.71 -6.20
N ASP A 21 6.76 -5.47 -6.89
CA ASP A 21 7.58 -4.99 -8.00
C ASP A 21 6.72 -4.54 -9.20
N ASP A 22 5.75 -5.36 -9.61
CA ASP A 22 4.79 -5.03 -10.67
C ASP A 22 4.02 -3.73 -10.35
N ALA A 23 3.53 -3.61 -9.11
CA ALA A 23 2.81 -2.42 -8.67
C ALA A 23 3.70 -1.16 -8.64
N CYS A 24 4.97 -1.31 -8.30
CA CYS A 24 5.95 -0.22 -8.33
C CYS A 24 6.19 0.28 -9.77
N HIS A 25 6.42 -0.63 -10.70
CA HIS A 25 6.63 -0.32 -12.11
C HIS A 25 5.37 0.29 -12.77
N LEU A 26 4.19 -0.25 -12.48
CA LEU A 26 2.93 0.29 -12.97
C LEU A 26 2.69 1.72 -12.47
N LYS A 27 2.97 2.00 -11.18
CA LYS A 27 2.88 3.35 -10.61
C LYS A 27 3.76 4.33 -11.39
N LEU A 28 5.00 3.95 -11.70
CA LEU A 28 5.91 4.79 -12.48
C LEU A 28 5.38 5.05 -13.89
N ALA A 29 4.85 4.02 -14.57
CA ALA A 29 4.27 4.16 -15.90
C ALA A 29 3.08 5.12 -15.91
N VAL A 30 2.16 4.97 -14.94
CA VAL A 30 0.97 5.83 -14.82
C VAL A 30 1.34 7.27 -14.49
N VAL A 31 2.27 7.50 -13.57
CA VAL A 31 2.71 8.86 -13.22
C VAL A 31 3.42 9.53 -14.41
N THR A 32 4.23 8.77 -15.16
CA THR A 32 4.87 9.26 -16.39
C THR A 32 3.84 9.63 -17.45
N TRP A 33 2.78 8.82 -17.59
CA TRP A 33 1.67 9.10 -18.52
C TRP A 33 0.86 10.34 -18.10
N LEU A 34 0.66 10.56 -16.80
CA LEU A 34 -0.04 11.72 -16.23
C LEU A 34 0.87 12.97 -16.17
N THR A 35 1.40 13.40 -17.30
CA THR A 35 2.34 14.53 -17.40
C THR A 35 1.78 15.86 -16.87
N ASP A 36 0.45 16.05 -16.99
CA ASP A 36 -0.24 17.32 -16.71
C ASP A 36 -1.13 17.27 -15.45
N ALA A 37 -0.95 16.28 -14.58
CA ALA A 37 -1.67 16.24 -13.31
C ALA A 37 -1.32 17.47 -12.44
N ASN A 38 -2.34 18.09 -11.82
CA ASN A 38 -2.15 19.17 -10.85
C ASN A 38 -2.85 18.80 -9.52
N PRO A 39 -2.09 18.58 -8.43
CA PRO A 39 -0.63 18.71 -8.33
C PRO A 39 0.13 17.62 -9.09
N ARG A 40 1.37 17.93 -9.50
CA ARG A 40 2.26 16.99 -10.20
C ARG A 40 2.49 15.77 -9.31
N LEU A 41 2.23 14.58 -9.84
CA LEU A 41 2.48 13.33 -9.14
C LEU A 41 3.97 12.99 -9.17
N ILE A 42 4.54 12.66 -8.01
CA ILE A 42 5.92 12.18 -7.88
C ILE A 42 5.88 10.65 -7.72
N ALA A 43 6.52 9.90 -8.62
CA ALA A 43 6.36 8.44 -8.70
C ALA A 43 6.91 7.68 -7.47
N HIS A 44 8.01 8.15 -6.87
CA HIS A 44 8.65 7.51 -5.71
C HIS A 44 8.10 7.99 -4.38
N ASP A 45 7.46 9.15 -4.36
CA ASP A 45 6.86 9.68 -3.14
C ASP A 45 5.58 8.89 -2.79
N LYS A 46 5.41 8.59 -1.50
CA LYS A 46 4.26 7.89 -0.93
C LYS A 46 3.51 8.76 0.07
N THR A 47 3.96 9.98 0.31
CA THR A 47 3.34 10.93 1.23
C THR A 47 1.90 11.18 0.80
N GLY A 48 0.97 11.08 1.76
CA GLY A 48 -0.46 11.27 1.51
C GLY A 48 -1.07 10.26 0.53
N ARG A 49 -0.48 9.07 0.34
CA ARG A 49 -0.98 8.00 -0.52
C ARG A 49 -1.06 6.67 0.23
N GLY A 50 -1.90 5.75 -0.26
CA GLY A 50 -2.09 4.43 0.38
C GLY A 50 -2.68 4.56 1.77
N LEU A 51 -2.25 3.72 2.72
CA LEU A 51 -2.76 3.74 4.10
C LEU A 51 -2.34 5.00 4.88
N TYR A 52 -1.37 5.77 4.37
CA TYR A 52 -0.93 7.06 4.94
C TYR A 52 -1.69 8.26 4.38
N ASN A 53 -2.82 8.04 3.70
CA ASN A 53 -3.73 9.08 3.25
C ASN A 53 -4.99 9.08 4.14
N ASP A 54 -5.34 10.21 4.74
CA ASP A 54 -6.47 10.28 5.69
C ASP A 54 -7.79 9.77 5.11
N ALA A 55 -8.09 10.05 3.84
CA ALA A 55 -9.32 9.58 3.21
C ALA A 55 -9.31 8.06 2.99
N THR A 56 -8.17 7.50 2.57
CA THR A 56 -8.02 6.06 2.37
C THR A 56 -8.00 5.32 3.70
N ALA A 57 -7.30 5.86 4.69
CA ALA A 57 -7.19 5.31 6.03
C ALA A 57 -8.53 5.32 6.77
N ARG A 58 -9.34 6.37 6.60
CA ARG A 58 -10.74 6.42 7.07
C ARG A 58 -11.62 5.32 6.46
N LEU A 59 -11.45 5.02 5.16
CA LEU A 59 -12.26 4.01 4.46
C LEU A 59 -11.95 2.58 4.91
N ILE A 60 -10.70 2.30 5.28
CA ILE A 60 -10.25 0.98 5.74
C ILE A 60 -10.28 0.83 7.26
N CYS A 61 -10.60 1.91 7.99
CA CYS A 61 -10.70 1.90 9.44
C CYS A 61 -11.69 0.81 9.85
N PRO A 62 -11.28 -0.17 10.69
CA PRO A 62 -12.21 -1.20 11.15
C PRO A 62 -13.38 -0.56 11.91
N ALA A 63 -14.55 -1.20 11.87
CA ALA A 63 -15.79 -0.63 12.40
C ALA A 63 -15.76 -0.40 13.92
N GLU A 64 -14.84 -1.07 14.61
CA GLU A 64 -14.58 -0.95 16.05
C GLU A 64 -13.78 0.32 16.41
N PHE A 65 -13.16 0.98 15.43
CA PHE A 65 -12.35 2.19 15.62
C PHE A 65 -13.04 3.41 15.02
N ASP A 66 -12.92 4.54 15.73
CA ASP A 66 -13.43 5.83 15.27
C ASP A 66 -12.28 6.67 14.74
N TRP A 67 -12.20 6.80 13.40
CA TRP A 67 -11.17 7.58 12.72
C TRP A 67 -11.12 9.05 13.16
N ASP A 68 -12.26 9.61 13.55
CA ASP A 68 -12.35 11.02 13.97
C ASP A 68 -11.89 11.21 15.44
N LYS A 69 -11.53 10.12 16.15
CA LYS A 69 -10.90 10.14 17.48
C LYS A 69 -9.38 9.90 17.39
N ALA A 70 -8.60 10.91 17.79
CA ALA A 70 -7.14 10.92 17.74
C ALA A 70 -6.41 9.85 18.60
N GLU A 71 -7.14 9.04 19.36
CA GLU A 71 -6.59 8.07 20.30
C GLU A 71 -5.95 6.84 19.62
N TYR A 72 -6.18 6.63 18.31
CA TYR A 72 -5.80 5.39 17.62
C TYR A 72 -4.78 5.54 16.49
N VAL A 73 -4.31 6.76 16.21
CA VAL A 73 -3.43 7.05 15.06
C VAL A 73 -2.06 6.35 15.17
N TYR A 74 -1.65 5.93 16.38
CA TYR A 74 -0.34 5.32 16.63
C TYR A 74 -0.35 3.80 16.82
N HIS A 75 -1.51 3.14 16.75
CA HIS A 75 -1.62 1.69 17.03
C HIS A 75 -1.91 0.82 15.79
N LEU A 76 -2.09 1.42 14.62
CA LEU A 76 -2.49 0.71 13.40
C LEU A 76 -1.41 0.65 12.29
N PHE A 77 -0.17 1.10 12.56
CA PHE A 77 0.96 0.97 11.63
C PHE A 77 2.27 0.66 12.34
#